data_AF-A0A935HWN4-F1
#
_entry.id   AF-A0A935HWN4-F1
#
_cell.length_a   1.000
_cell.length_b   1.000
_cell.length_c   1.000
_cell.angle_alpha   90.00
_cell.angle_beta   90.00
_cell.angle_gamma   90.00
#
_symmetry.space_group_name_H-M   'P 1'
#
loop_
_entity.id
_entity.type
_entity.pdbx_description
1 polymer ?
#
loop_
_entity_poly.entity_id
_entity_poly.type
_entity_poly.pdbx_seq_one_letter_code
_entity_poly.pdbx_strand_id
1 'polypeptide(L)'
;MLRQHVGHTEAGFDGVELHGAHGYLLHQFISTFTNHRTDQWGGSFENRIRLVRTILKKIKSLLPSSFMTGVRLSPEDKLSFKGIDFDESLELAKILANDGADFIHVSPWDVFKKPDKYAEEKDDHRILQREFLRKFL
;
A
#
# COMPACT_ATOMS: atom_id res chain seq x y z
N MET A 1 -34.62 -6.33 5.75
CA MET A 1 -33.60 -5.88 4.78
C MET A 1 -32.83 -4.73 5.43
N LEU A 2 -31.86 -5.06 6.29
CA LEU A 2 -31.13 -4.09 7.13
C LEU A 2 -30.11 -3.35 6.26
N ARG A 3 -30.43 -2.10 5.96
CA ARG A 3 -29.51 -1.11 5.42
C ARG A 3 -28.42 -0.84 6.46
N GLN A 4 -27.30 -1.57 6.40
CA GLN A 4 -26.06 -1.11 7.02
C GLN A 4 -25.51 0.02 6.14
N HIS A 5 -26.01 1.24 6.36
CA HIS A 5 -25.32 2.44 5.89
C HIS A 5 -24.08 2.57 6.76
N VAL A 6 -22.97 2.06 6.25
CA VAL A 6 -21.65 2.25 6.87
C VAL A 6 -21.43 3.77 6.92
N GLY A 7 -21.18 4.34 8.10
CA GLY A 7 -21.29 5.79 8.39
C GLY A 7 -20.54 6.75 7.44
N HIS A 8 -19.63 6.26 6.61
CA HIS A 8 -19.00 7.03 5.53
C HIS A 8 -19.98 7.42 4.41
N THR A 9 -20.94 6.55 4.08
CA THR A 9 -21.99 6.83 3.08
C THR A 9 -23.03 7.81 3.61
N GLU A 10 -23.27 7.83 4.92
CA GLU A 10 -24.15 8.80 5.57
C GLU A 10 -23.50 10.18 5.67
N ALA A 11 -22.16 10.23 5.76
CA ALA A 11 -21.38 11.46 5.77
C ALA A 11 -21.19 12.08 4.36
N GLY A 12 -21.66 11.41 3.30
CA GLY A 12 -21.63 11.94 1.93
C GLY A 12 -20.28 11.85 1.22
N PHE A 13 -19.38 10.96 1.64
CA PHE A 13 -18.13 10.70 0.90
C PHE A 13 -18.39 9.84 -0.34
N ASP A 14 -17.63 10.08 -1.42
CA ASP A 14 -17.63 9.26 -2.64
C ASP A 14 -16.60 8.12 -2.61
N GLY A 15 -15.73 8.11 -1.59
CA GLY A 15 -14.64 7.16 -1.50
C GLY A 15 -13.95 7.08 -0.14
N VAL A 16 -13.05 6.11 -0.02
CA VAL A 16 -12.20 5.90 1.16
C VAL A 16 -10.78 5.53 0.74
N GLU A 17 -9.79 5.94 1.53
CA GLU A 17 -8.39 5.54 1.36
C GLU A 17 -7.93 4.72 2.58
N LEU A 18 -7.37 3.53 2.33
CA LEU A 18 -6.68 2.75 3.36
C LEU A 18 -5.27 3.30 3.56
N HIS A 19 -4.95 3.70 4.81
CA HIS A 19 -3.64 4.21 5.15
C HIS A 19 -2.64 3.08 5.47
N GLY A 20 -1.96 2.59 4.43
CA GLY A 20 -0.90 1.56 4.47
C GLY A 20 0.52 2.11 4.48
N ALA A 21 0.75 3.27 5.08
CA ALA A 21 2.00 4.03 4.94
C ALA A 21 2.48 4.59 6.28
N HIS A 22 3.70 5.13 6.29
CA HIS A 22 4.24 5.97 7.37
C HIS A 22 4.35 5.30 8.75
N GLY A 23 4.53 3.97 8.80
CA GLY A 23 4.71 3.27 10.07
C GLY A 23 3.45 3.12 10.92
N TYR A 24 2.28 3.48 10.40
CA TYR A 24 0.99 3.16 11.04
C TYR A 24 0.65 1.67 10.89
N LEU A 25 -0.45 1.24 11.50
CA LEU A 25 -0.80 -0.17 11.70
C LEU A 25 -0.63 -1.05 10.45
N LEU A 26 -1.22 -0.67 9.31
CA LEU A 26 -1.13 -1.49 8.09
C LEU A 26 0.32 -1.57 7.56
N HIS A 27 1.06 -0.46 7.62
CA HIS A 27 2.48 -0.44 7.29
C HIS A 27 3.29 -1.33 8.24
N GLN A 28 2.92 -1.37 9.52
CA GLN A 28 3.60 -2.21 10.52
C GLN A 28 3.46 -3.70 10.22
N PHE A 29 2.34 -4.13 9.64
CA PHE A 29 2.16 -5.51 9.17
C PHE A 29 2.96 -5.79 7.90
N ILE A 30 3.00 -4.83 6.97
CA ILE A 30 3.69 -4.97 5.69
C ILE A 30 5.21 -5.08 5.88
N SER A 31 5.78 -4.23 6.73
CA SER A 31 7.23 -4.10 6.90
C SER A 31 7.84 -5.24 7.73
N THR A 32 8.95 -5.81 7.24
CA THR A 32 9.77 -6.76 8.00
C THR A 32 10.47 -6.12 9.20
N PHE A 33 10.58 -4.79 9.23
CA PHE A 33 11.19 -4.05 10.33
C PHE A 33 10.35 -4.10 11.60
N THR A 34 9.02 -4.15 11.45
CA THR A 34 8.07 -4.09 12.56
C THR A 34 7.29 -5.39 12.75
N ASN A 35 7.08 -6.16 11.68
CA ASN A 35 6.34 -7.41 11.75
C ASN A 35 7.27 -8.61 12.00
N HIS A 36 7.42 -8.98 13.28
CA HIS A 36 8.18 -10.15 13.70
C HIS A 36 7.29 -11.36 14.03
N ARG A 37 6.04 -11.37 13.56
CA ARG A 37 5.11 -12.47 13.83
C ARG A 37 5.53 -13.73 13.07
N THR A 38 5.24 -14.88 13.66
CA THR A 38 5.48 -16.21 13.09
C THR A 38 4.21 -16.95 12.69
N ASP A 39 3.06 -16.28 12.79
CA ASP A 39 1.77 -16.82 12.38
C ASP A 39 1.40 -16.40 10.95
N GLN A 40 0.16 -16.66 10.54
CA GLN A 40 -0.34 -16.35 9.20
C GLN A 40 -0.33 -14.86 8.82
N TRP A 41 -0.02 -13.95 9.76
CA TRP A 41 0.03 -12.51 9.53
C TRP A 41 1.45 -11.94 9.47
N GLY A 42 2.49 -12.78 9.57
CA GLY A 42 3.89 -12.37 9.44
C GLY A 42 4.80 -13.42 8.81
N GLY A 43 6.10 -13.13 8.78
CA GLY A 43 7.09 -13.95 8.08
C GLY A 43 7.11 -13.63 6.59
N SER A 44 6.48 -14.47 5.75
CA SER A 44 6.51 -14.32 4.30
C SER A 44 5.82 -13.04 3.81
N PHE A 45 6.17 -12.58 2.61
CA PHE A 45 5.57 -11.39 2.01
C PHE A 45 4.04 -11.52 1.93
N GLU A 46 3.54 -12.67 1.50
CA GLU A 46 2.11 -12.97 1.37
C GLU A 46 1.36 -12.86 2.72
N ASN A 47 2.00 -13.30 3.81
CA ASN A 47 1.43 -13.20 5.15
C ASN A 47 1.42 -11.75 5.66
N ARG A 48 2.51 -11.01 5.42
CA ARG A 48 2.65 -9.61 5.85
C ARG A 48 1.62 -8.69 5.18
N ILE A 49 1.35 -8.92 3.89
CA ILE A 49 0.35 -8.14 3.14
C ILE A 49 -1.09 -8.63 3.35
N ARG A 50 -1.28 -9.78 4.03
CA ARG A 50 -2.60 -10.42 4.19
C ARG A 50 -3.63 -9.46 4.80
N LEU A 51 -3.25 -8.71 5.83
CA LEU A 51 -4.17 -7.82 6.54
C LEU A 51 -4.73 -6.71 5.64
N VAL A 52 -3.85 -5.99 4.92
CA VAL A 52 -4.30 -4.90 4.03
C VAL A 52 -5.19 -5.44 2.89
N ARG A 53 -4.84 -6.61 2.34
CA ARG A 53 -5.66 -7.28 1.31
C ARG A 53 -7.03 -7.70 1.84
N THR A 54 -7.08 -8.30 3.04
CA THR A 54 -8.33 -8.72 3.67
C THR A 54 -9.26 -7.53 3.92
N ILE A 55 -8.73 -6.42 4.42
CA ILE A 55 -9.51 -5.20 4.67
C ILE A 55 -10.02 -4.61 3.35
N LEU A 56 -9.15 -4.46 2.34
CA LEU A 56 -9.53 -3.95 1.02
C LEU A 56 -10.68 -4.76 0.41
N LYS A 57 -10.53 -6.10 0.36
CA LYS A 57 -11.57 -7.00 -0.17
C LYS A 57 -12.86 -6.89 0.61
N LYS A 58 -12.78 -6.76 1.93
CA LYS A 58 -13.98 -6.60 2.77
C LYS A 58 -14.69 -5.28 2.47
N ILE A 59 -13.97 -4.17 2.33
CA ILE A 59 -14.52 -2.87 1.94
C ILE A 59 -15.19 -2.97 0.56
N LYS A 60 -14.49 -3.50 -0.46
CA LYS A 60 -15.06 -3.67 -1.80
C LYS A 60 -16.30 -4.58 -1.82
N SER A 61 -16.40 -5.56 -0.91
CA SER A 61 -17.59 -6.43 -0.79
C SER A 61 -18.81 -5.76 -0.14
N LEU A 62 -18.60 -4.66 0.60
CA LEU A 62 -19.64 -3.98 1.37
C LEU A 62 -20.14 -2.70 0.68
N LEU A 63 -19.34 -2.12 -0.21
CA LEU A 63 -19.63 -0.84 -0.86
C LEU A 63 -20.01 -1.04 -2.33
N PRO A 64 -20.85 -0.14 -2.89
CA PRO A 64 -21.18 -0.20 -4.31
C PRO A 64 -19.92 0.04 -5.17
N SER A 65 -19.90 -0.49 -6.39
CA SER A 65 -18.76 -0.36 -7.31
C SER A 65 -18.44 1.09 -7.68
N SER A 66 -19.40 2.01 -7.54
CA SER A 66 -19.21 3.45 -7.76
C SER A 66 -18.45 4.15 -6.64
N PHE A 67 -18.31 3.53 -5.46
CA PHE A 67 -17.62 4.11 -4.32
C PHE A 67 -16.11 3.82 -4.42
N MET A 68 -15.30 4.87 -4.56
CA MET A 68 -13.86 4.72 -4.80
C MET A 68 -13.14 4.20 -3.56
N THR A 69 -12.25 3.24 -3.74
CA THR A 69 -11.41 2.70 -2.67
C THR A 69 -9.95 2.70 -3.10
N GLY A 70 -9.12 3.48 -2.43
CA GLY A 70 -7.68 3.50 -2.69
C GLY A 70 -6.85 2.97 -1.53
N VAL A 71 -5.55 2.77 -1.80
CA VAL A 71 -4.57 2.40 -0.78
C VAL A 71 -3.37 3.32 -0.88
N ARG A 72 -2.97 3.91 0.24
CA ARG A 72 -1.74 4.70 0.36
C ARG A 72 -0.61 3.84 0.88
N LEU A 73 0.53 3.82 0.18
CA LEU A 73 1.70 3.01 0.51
C LEU A 73 2.94 3.88 0.69
N SER A 74 3.79 3.49 1.65
CA SER A 74 5.18 3.93 1.66
C SER A 74 5.98 3.00 0.75
N PRO A 75 6.66 3.52 -0.27
CA PRO A 75 7.26 2.70 -1.32
C PRO A 75 8.51 1.93 -0.87
N GLU A 76 9.19 2.38 0.16
CA GLU A 76 10.27 1.66 0.79
C GLU A 76 10.44 2.19 2.22
N ASP A 77 10.88 1.31 3.13
CA ASP A 77 11.40 1.73 4.42
C ASP A 77 12.78 2.37 4.23
N LYS A 78 13.15 3.31 5.12
CA LYS A 78 14.46 3.98 5.03
C LYS A 78 15.58 2.94 5.08
N LEU A 79 16.61 3.11 4.26
CA LEU A 79 17.81 2.26 4.15
C LEU A 79 18.38 1.68 5.46
N SER A 80 18.28 2.41 6.58
CA SER A 80 18.74 1.96 7.91
C SER A 80 17.90 0.83 8.51
N PHE A 81 16.68 0.64 8.03
CA PHE A 81 15.70 -0.32 8.51
C PHE A 81 15.38 -1.30 7.38
N LYS A 82 15.87 -2.55 7.49
CA LYS A 82 15.43 -3.63 6.60
C LYS A 82 13.94 -3.83 6.81
N GLY A 83 13.13 -3.39 5.84
CA GLY A 83 11.69 -3.31 5.92
C GLY A 83 11.02 -3.79 4.64
N ILE A 84 10.00 -3.09 4.14
CA ILE A 84 9.54 -3.28 2.76
C ILE A 84 10.49 -2.60 1.79
N ASP A 85 10.90 -3.30 0.73
CA ASP A 85 11.72 -2.73 -0.35
C ASP A 85 10.87 -2.22 -1.53
N PHE A 86 11.51 -1.50 -2.45
CA PHE A 86 10.84 -0.92 -3.61
C PHE A 86 10.11 -1.97 -4.49
N ASP A 87 10.71 -3.14 -4.69
CA ASP A 87 10.14 -4.16 -5.57
C ASP A 87 8.97 -4.88 -4.89
N GLU A 88 9.07 -5.17 -3.59
CA GLU A 88 7.95 -5.67 -2.79
C GLU A 88 6.77 -4.67 -2.77
N SER A 89 7.04 -3.37 -2.68
CA SER A 89 6.00 -2.34 -2.77
C SER A 89 5.33 -2.29 -4.14
N LEU A 90 6.10 -2.48 -5.21
CA LEU A 90 5.57 -2.56 -6.57
C LEU A 90 4.68 -3.80 -6.75
N GLU A 91 5.13 -4.95 -6.25
CA GLU A 91 4.36 -6.19 -6.26
C GLU A 91 3.07 -6.04 -5.44
N LEU A 92 3.16 -5.45 -4.24
CA LEU A 92 2.00 -5.16 -3.39
C LEU A 92 1.00 -4.26 -4.12
N ALA A 93 1.45 -3.20 -4.78
CA ALA A 93 0.54 -2.33 -5.53
C ALA A 93 -0.18 -3.07 -6.66
N LYS A 94 0.51 -3.96 -7.38
CA LYS A 94 -0.10 -4.80 -8.43
C LYS A 94 -1.14 -5.75 -7.86
N ILE A 95 -0.82 -6.38 -6.73
CA ILE A 95 -1.75 -7.26 -6.01
C ILE A 95 -2.99 -6.48 -5.53
N LEU A 96 -2.82 -5.28 -4.99
CA LEU A 96 -3.94 -4.46 -4.51
C LEU A 96 -4.82 -3.95 -5.66
N ALA A 97 -4.23 -3.58 -6.80
CA ALA A 97 -4.98 -3.26 -8.01
C ALA A 97 -5.82 -4.47 -8.47
N ASN A 98 -5.23 -5.67 -8.50
CA ASN A 98 -5.94 -6.91 -8.83
C ASN A 98 -7.03 -7.26 -7.79
N ASP A 99 -6.82 -6.91 -6.53
CA ASP A 99 -7.81 -7.10 -5.46
C ASP A 99 -8.94 -6.03 -5.48
N GLY A 100 -8.88 -5.06 -6.41
CA GLY A 100 -9.95 -4.10 -6.68
C GLY A 100 -9.73 -2.69 -6.14
N ALA A 101 -8.50 -2.30 -5.78
CA ALA A 101 -8.19 -0.90 -5.48
C ALA A 101 -8.32 -0.04 -6.74
N ASP A 102 -9.05 1.07 -6.63
CA ASP A 102 -9.30 2.00 -7.73
C ASP A 102 -8.10 2.95 -7.96
N PHE A 103 -7.27 3.15 -6.94
CA PHE A 103 -6.01 3.89 -7.06
C PHE A 103 -4.98 3.46 -6.01
N ILE A 104 -3.70 3.67 -6.34
CA ILE A 104 -2.57 3.51 -5.42
C ILE A 104 -1.91 4.87 -5.22
N HIS A 105 -1.81 5.31 -3.98
CA HIS A 105 -1.16 6.56 -3.59
C HIS A 105 0.23 6.27 -3.02
N VAL A 106 1.27 6.65 -3.78
CA VAL A 106 2.67 6.46 -3.39
C VAL A 106 3.18 7.65 -2.57
N SER A 107 3.61 7.40 -1.34
CA SER A 107 4.02 8.44 -0.38
C SER A 107 5.47 8.25 0.10
N PRO A 108 6.46 8.88 -0.55
CA PRO A 108 7.89 8.65 -0.29
C PRO A 108 8.52 9.48 0.84
N TRP A 109 7.73 10.22 1.63
CA TRP A 109 8.17 11.25 2.60
C TRP A 109 8.89 12.47 1.98
N ASP A 110 9.73 12.24 0.97
CA ASP A 110 10.45 13.25 0.20
C ASP A 110 10.15 13.05 -1.29
N VAL A 111 9.65 14.11 -1.93
CA VAL A 111 9.26 14.08 -3.35
C VAL A 111 10.44 13.97 -4.31
N PHE A 112 11.66 14.28 -3.85
CA PHE A 112 12.89 14.16 -4.62
C PHE A 112 13.67 12.89 -4.29
N LYS A 113 13.14 12.03 -3.40
CA LYS A 113 13.76 10.75 -3.04
C LYS A 113 13.98 9.90 -4.28
N LYS A 114 15.18 9.32 -4.39
CA LYS A 114 15.51 8.27 -5.37
C LYS A 114 15.23 6.90 -4.74
N PRO A 115 14.89 5.86 -5.53
CA PRO A 115 14.77 4.51 -5.01
C PRO A 115 16.08 4.04 -4.39
N ASP A 116 16.03 3.59 -3.14
CA ASP A 116 17.21 3.16 -2.39
C ASP A 116 17.87 1.94 -3.08
N LYS A 117 17.07 1.01 -3.63
CA LYS A 117 17.54 -0.20 -4.32
C LYS A 117 18.29 0.08 -5.63
N TYR A 118 18.06 1.23 -6.25
CA TYR A 118 18.60 1.60 -7.56
C TYR A 118 19.48 2.85 -7.52
N ALA A 119 19.93 3.27 -6.32
CA ALA A 119 20.60 4.54 -6.08
C ALA A 119 21.92 4.72 -6.85
N GLU A 120 22.59 3.63 -7.25
CA GLU A 120 23.85 3.66 -8.01
C GLU A 120 23.67 3.74 -9.54
N GLU A 121 22.44 3.65 -10.05
CA GLU A 121 22.20 3.85 -11.49
C GLU A 121 22.49 5.30 -11.88
N LYS A 122 23.39 5.51 -12.85
CA LYS A 122 23.91 6.82 -13.29
C LYS A 122 22.88 7.80 -13.89
N ASP A 123 21.60 7.43 -13.90
CA ASP A 123 20.52 8.24 -14.46
C ASP A 123 19.93 9.14 -13.36
N ASP A 124 20.56 10.31 -13.20
CA ASP A 124 20.40 11.26 -12.07
C ASP A 124 18.96 11.81 -11.89
N HIS A 125 18.09 11.64 -12.88
CA HIS A 125 16.76 12.27 -12.93
C HIS A 125 15.59 11.36 -12.49
N ARG A 126 15.88 10.14 -12.01
CA ARG A 126 14.85 9.17 -11.61
C ARG A 126 14.44 9.37 -10.16
N ILE A 127 13.40 10.17 -9.94
CA ILE A 127 12.70 10.21 -8.65
C ILE A 127 11.88 8.94 -8.45
N LEU A 128 11.69 8.53 -7.20
CA LEU A 128 11.08 7.27 -6.81
C LEU A 128 9.71 7.08 -7.45
N GLN A 129 8.84 8.09 -7.42
CA GLN A 129 7.48 7.98 -7.96
C GLN A 129 7.50 7.74 -9.47
N ARG A 130 8.46 8.32 -10.21
CA ARG A 130 8.61 8.13 -11.65
C ARG A 130 9.01 6.69 -11.97
N GLU A 131 9.93 6.14 -11.17
CA GLU A 131 10.33 4.73 -11.30
C GLU A 131 9.20 3.78 -10.94
N PHE A 132 8.42 4.12 -9.92
CA PHE A 132 7.24 3.34 -9.54
C PHE A 132 6.26 3.27 -10.70
N LEU A 133 5.91 4.41 -11.30
CA LEU A 133 5.03 4.48 -12.46
C LEU A 133 5.58 3.69 -13.66
N ARG A 134 6.88 3.84 -13.96
CA ARG A 134 7.54 3.17 -15.09
C ARG A 134 7.50 1.64 -14.99
N LYS A 135 7.64 1.09 -13.78
CA LYS A 135 7.68 -0.37 -13.55
C LYS A 135 6.29 -0.96 -13.21
N PHE A 136 5.31 -0.10 -12.92
CA PHE A 136 3.94 -0.49 -12.60
C PHE A 136 3.10 -0.75 -13.85
N LEU A 137 3.24 0.11 -14.86
CA LEU A 137 2.62 0.00 -16.19
C LEU A 137 3.44 -0.93 -17.11
#